data_AF-A0A3D3KX95-F1
#
_entry.id   AF-A0A3D3KX95-F1
#
_cell.length_a   1.000
_cell.length_b   1.000
_cell.length_c   1.000
_cell.angle_alpha   90.00
_cell.angle_beta   90.00
_cell.angle_gamma   90.00
#
_symmetry.space_group_name_H-M   'P 1'
#
loop_
_entity.id
_entity.type
_entity.pdbx_description
1 polymer ?
#
loop_
_entity_poly.entity_id
_entity_poly.type
_entity_poly.pdbx_seq_one_letter_code
_entity_poly.pdbx_strand_id
1 'polypeptide(L)'
;NIVVSGKQSSPTWLGPADAANHCGRGLGIWEFAGSEVAGEDPDVVLACAGDVPTVETVAAAELLKKGVPGLKIRVVNVVDLMRLQDASEHPHGLPASDFDGIFTPDKPIIFAYHGYPALIHRLAYRRTNHGNLHVRGYKEEGTTTTPFDMAMMNGIDRFQLAIDAIDRVPGLAEKHSLLRQDLQDRRIRAREHTRAHGEDPEEIRNWVLGN
;
A
#
# COMPACT_ATOMS: atom_id res chain seq x y z
N ASN A 1 8.76 2.92 -23.13
CA ASN A 1 8.52 3.34 -21.73
C ASN A 1 7.10 3.85 -21.60
N ILE A 2 6.33 3.25 -20.68
CA ILE A 2 5.01 3.75 -20.28
C ILE A 2 5.21 4.40 -18.91
N VAL A 3 4.77 5.64 -18.76
CA VAL A 3 4.84 6.38 -17.50
C VAL A 3 3.41 6.69 -17.06
N VAL A 4 3.03 6.18 -15.90
CA VAL A 4 1.75 6.47 -15.25
C VAL A 4 2.00 7.52 -14.18
N SER A 5 1.33 8.66 -14.31
CA SER A 5 1.49 9.79 -13.38
C SER A 5 0.14 10.48 -13.18
N GLY A 6 -0.16 10.83 -11.92
CA GLY A 6 -1.26 11.71 -11.59
C GLY A 6 -0.99 13.14 -12.02
N LYS A 7 -2.08 13.89 -12.15
CA LYS A 7 -2.06 15.36 -12.36
C LYS A 7 -2.68 16.13 -11.20
N GLN A 8 -3.42 15.45 -10.33
CA GLN A 8 -4.02 16.05 -9.15
C GLN A 8 -2.94 16.45 -8.13
N SER A 9 -3.23 17.47 -7.34
CA SER A 9 -2.37 17.82 -6.21
C SER A 9 -2.22 16.61 -5.29
N SER A 10 -0.97 16.28 -4.95
CA SER A 10 -0.63 15.12 -4.13
C SER A 10 0.67 15.39 -3.36
N PRO A 11 0.91 14.68 -2.23
CA PRO A 11 2.15 14.81 -1.49
C PRO A 11 3.37 14.48 -2.36
N THR A 12 4.46 15.23 -2.15
CA THR A 12 5.78 14.89 -2.68
C THR A 12 6.56 14.12 -1.61
N TRP A 13 6.89 12.86 -1.90
CA TRP A 13 7.48 11.95 -0.91
C TRP A 13 9.00 12.03 -0.80
N LEU A 14 9.68 12.24 -1.92
CA LEU A 14 11.14 12.16 -2.01
C LEU A 14 11.70 13.44 -2.63
N GLY A 15 12.85 13.88 -2.12
CA GLY A 15 13.65 14.91 -2.78
C GLY A 15 14.23 14.41 -4.12
N PRO A 16 14.70 15.31 -5.01
CA PRO A 16 15.16 14.92 -6.35
C PRO A 16 16.28 13.86 -6.37
N ALA A 17 17.24 13.93 -5.44
CA ALA A 17 18.34 12.97 -5.34
C ALA A 17 17.84 11.58 -4.90
N ASP A 18 16.99 11.53 -3.88
CA ASP A 18 16.41 10.28 -3.38
C ASP A 18 15.47 9.65 -4.41
N ALA A 19 14.68 10.47 -5.12
CA ALA A 19 13.84 10.04 -6.21
C ALA A 19 14.66 9.44 -7.37
N ALA A 20 15.78 10.07 -7.75
CA ALA A 20 16.66 9.53 -8.79
C ALA A 20 17.23 8.16 -8.39
N ASN A 21 17.69 8.02 -7.15
CA ASN A 21 18.18 6.74 -6.61
C ASN A 21 17.07 5.68 -6.55
N HIS A 22 15.88 6.06 -6.09
CA HIS A 22 14.72 5.17 -6.00
C HIS A 22 14.27 4.68 -7.39
N CYS A 23 14.17 5.59 -8.37
CA CYS A 23 13.86 5.25 -9.76
C CYS A 23 14.94 4.38 -10.40
N GLY A 24 16.23 4.62 -10.12
CA GLY A 24 17.31 3.77 -10.59
C GLY A 24 17.23 2.34 -10.05
N ARG A 25 16.84 2.18 -8.78
CA ARG A 25 16.55 0.86 -8.18
C ARG A 25 15.23 0.27 -8.66
N GLY A 26 14.24 1.09 -9.02
CA GLY A 26 12.92 0.68 -9.49
C GLY A 26 11.92 0.34 -8.37
N LEU A 27 12.39 0.09 -7.15
CA LEU A 27 11.59 -0.02 -5.94
C LEU A 27 12.46 0.25 -4.71
N GLY A 28 11.85 0.40 -3.55
CA GLY A 28 12.58 0.62 -2.30
C GLY A 28 11.69 0.61 -1.06
N ILE A 29 12.34 0.32 0.07
CA ILE A 29 11.75 0.44 1.40
C ILE A 29 11.75 1.92 1.82
N TRP A 30 10.63 2.39 2.35
CA TRP A 30 10.46 3.75 2.85
C TRP A 30 10.38 3.75 4.38
N GLU A 31 11.54 3.90 5.01
CA GLU A 31 11.69 3.88 6.48
C GLU A 31 10.81 4.93 7.17
N PHE A 32 10.69 6.12 6.58
CA PHE A 32 9.89 7.22 7.13
C PHE A 32 8.38 6.92 7.20
N ALA A 33 7.87 5.99 6.38
CA ALA A 33 6.46 5.64 6.34
C ALA A 33 6.12 4.41 7.19
N GLY A 34 7.13 3.60 7.53
CA GLY A 34 6.97 2.36 8.27
C GLY A 34 7.15 2.52 9.79
N SER A 35 7.22 1.36 10.44
CA SER A 35 7.56 1.19 11.86
C SER A 35 8.41 -0.05 12.11
N GLU A 36 8.99 -0.64 11.05
CA GLU A 36 9.91 -1.77 11.20
C GLU A 36 11.19 -1.37 11.96
N VAL A 37 11.78 -2.36 12.63
CA VAL A 37 12.98 -2.17 13.45
C VAL A 37 14.17 -2.78 12.71
N ALA A 38 15.23 -2.00 12.56
CA ALA A 38 16.44 -2.46 11.88
C ALA A 38 17.01 -3.73 12.54
N GLY A 39 17.25 -4.77 11.73
CA GLY A 39 17.74 -6.06 12.20
C GLY A 39 16.66 -7.05 12.64
N GLU A 40 15.38 -6.66 12.58
CA GLU A 40 14.24 -7.53 12.88
C GLU A 40 13.33 -7.68 11.64
N ASP A 41 12.64 -8.81 11.54
CA ASP A 41 11.65 -9.01 10.49
C ASP A 41 10.41 -8.12 10.74
N PRO A 42 9.80 -7.55 9.69
CA PRO A 42 8.50 -6.90 9.83
C PRO A 42 7.41 -7.95 10.11
N ASP A 43 6.30 -7.50 10.68
CA ASP A 43 5.11 -8.32 10.85
C ASP A 43 4.25 -8.31 9.57
N VAL A 44 4.35 -7.23 8.78
CA VAL A 44 3.62 -7.03 7.52
C VAL A 44 4.39 -6.12 6.58
N VAL A 45 4.28 -6.39 5.28
CA VAL A 45 4.73 -5.50 4.21
C VAL A 45 3.52 -4.79 3.59
N LEU A 46 3.53 -3.47 3.61
CA LEU A 46 2.59 -2.63 2.87
C LEU A 46 3.28 -2.11 1.60
N ALA A 47 2.94 -2.68 0.47
CA ALA A 47 3.52 -2.36 -0.82
C ALA A 47 2.57 -1.51 -1.67
N CYS A 48 3.12 -0.62 -2.49
CA CYS A 48 2.32 0.24 -3.37
C CYS A 48 2.98 0.53 -4.70
N ALA A 49 2.16 0.67 -5.75
CA ALA A 49 2.60 1.15 -7.07
C ALA A 49 1.53 2.03 -7.72
N GLY A 50 1.85 3.32 -7.84
CA GLY A 50 0.95 4.38 -8.28
C GLY A 50 0.83 5.50 -7.24
N ASP A 51 0.49 6.69 -7.68
CA ASP A 51 0.34 7.89 -6.86
C ASP A 51 -0.75 7.75 -5.78
N VAL A 52 -2.00 7.46 -6.16
CA VAL A 52 -3.12 7.26 -5.21
C VAL A 52 -2.87 6.04 -4.30
N PRO A 53 -2.48 4.85 -4.83
CA PRO A 53 -2.09 3.73 -3.99
C PRO A 53 -1.01 4.07 -2.96
N THR A 54 -0.03 4.91 -3.31
CA THR A 54 1.05 5.31 -2.39
C THR A 54 0.50 6.15 -1.23
N VAL A 55 -0.33 7.16 -1.52
CA VAL A 55 -0.96 7.99 -0.47
C VAL A 55 -1.75 7.12 0.50
N GLU A 56 -2.62 6.25 -0.01
CA GLU A 56 -3.47 5.42 0.83
C GLU A 56 -2.69 4.36 1.61
N THR A 57 -1.59 3.85 1.05
CA THR A 57 -0.70 2.89 1.73
C THR A 57 0.05 3.54 2.89
N VAL A 58 0.61 4.74 2.68
CA VAL A 58 1.30 5.49 3.74
C VAL A 58 0.32 5.88 4.84
N ALA A 59 -0.89 6.34 4.48
CA ALA A 59 -1.93 6.65 5.46
C ALA A 59 -2.40 5.40 6.23
N ALA A 60 -2.50 4.23 5.57
CA ALA A 60 -2.81 2.96 6.25
C ALA A 60 -1.71 2.56 7.25
N ALA A 61 -0.45 2.74 6.89
CA ALA A 61 0.69 2.50 7.79
C ALA A 61 0.59 3.39 9.05
N GLU A 62 0.25 4.67 8.88
CA GLU A 62 0.06 5.60 10.01
C GLU A 62 -1.11 5.17 10.92
N LEU A 63 -2.24 4.76 10.35
CA LEU A 63 -3.40 4.25 11.10
C LEU A 63 -3.03 3.02 11.93
N LEU A 64 -2.31 2.07 11.33
CA LEU A 64 -1.85 0.85 12.01
C LEU A 64 -0.83 1.16 13.10
N LYS A 65 0.14 2.05 12.85
CA LYS A 65 1.13 2.49 13.84
C LYS A 65 0.47 3.09 15.09
N LYS A 66 -0.62 3.85 14.90
CA LYS A 66 -1.40 4.45 16.00
C LYS A 66 -2.29 3.42 16.71
N GLY A 67 -2.96 2.56 15.96
CA GLY A 67 -3.95 1.61 16.48
C GLY A 67 -3.37 0.30 17.04
N VAL A 68 -2.16 -0.06 16.62
CA VAL A 68 -1.45 -1.28 17.02
C VAL A 68 -0.01 -0.93 17.43
N PRO A 69 0.19 -0.37 18.63
CA PRO A 69 1.53 -0.08 19.12
C PRO A 69 2.44 -1.32 19.10
N GLY A 70 3.61 -1.21 18.49
CA GLY A 70 4.59 -2.29 18.38
C GLY A 70 4.50 -3.15 17.13
N LEU A 71 3.48 -2.96 16.27
CA LEU A 71 3.45 -3.60 14.96
C LEU A 71 4.61 -3.09 14.09
N LYS A 72 5.41 -4.00 13.54
CA LYS A 72 6.53 -3.68 12.65
C LYS A 72 6.05 -3.67 11.21
N ILE A 73 5.88 -2.46 10.66
CA ILE A 73 5.35 -2.27 9.33
C ILE A 73 6.49 -1.87 8.40
N ARG A 74 6.74 -2.69 7.38
CA ARG A 74 7.61 -2.31 6.26
C ARG A 74 6.78 -1.68 5.15
N VAL A 75 7.12 -0.47 4.72
CA VAL A 75 6.47 0.17 3.57
C VAL A 75 7.39 0.05 2.36
N VAL A 76 6.88 -0.47 1.24
CA VAL A 76 7.62 -0.63 -0.01
C VAL A 76 6.92 0.15 -1.12
N ASN A 77 7.65 1.06 -1.77
CA ASN A 77 7.17 1.74 -2.97
C ASN A 77 7.82 1.13 -4.21
N VAL A 78 7.00 0.88 -5.24
CA VAL A 78 7.42 0.27 -6.51
C VAL A 78 7.10 1.22 -7.67
N VAL A 79 8.11 1.56 -8.47
CA VAL A 79 7.98 2.42 -9.66
C VAL A 79 8.26 1.67 -10.96
N ASP A 80 9.11 0.65 -10.92
CA ASP A 80 9.34 -0.31 -12.01
C ASP A 80 8.71 -1.65 -11.65
N LEU A 81 7.51 -1.93 -12.17
CA LEU A 81 6.80 -3.17 -11.94
C LEU A 81 7.58 -4.41 -12.39
N MET A 82 8.50 -4.26 -13.37
CA MET A 82 9.26 -5.40 -13.87
C MET A 82 10.25 -5.94 -12.84
N ARG A 83 10.61 -5.15 -11.81
CA ARG A 83 11.39 -5.61 -10.65
C ARG A 83 10.70 -6.74 -9.87
N LEU A 84 9.37 -6.84 -9.95
CA LEU A 84 8.62 -7.91 -9.29
C LEU A 84 8.82 -9.27 -9.96
N GLN A 85 9.24 -9.33 -11.23
CA GLN A 85 9.50 -10.57 -11.96
C GLN A 85 10.84 -11.20 -11.58
N ASP A 86 10.92 -12.52 -11.67
CA ASP A 86 12.20 -13.23 -11.53
C ASP A 86 13.23 -12.74 -12.55
N ALA A 87 14.49 -12.60 -12.11
CA ALA A 87 15.60 -12.17 -12.96
C ALA A 87 15.82 -13.08 -14.19
N SER A 88 15.41 -14.36 -14.13
CA SER A 88 15.45 -15.25 -15.30
C SER A 88 14.38 -14.94 -16.36
N GLU A 89 13.31 -14.24 -15.99
CA GLU A 89 12.17 -13.94 -16.87
C GLU A 89 12.28 -12.55 -17.51
N HIS A 90 12.94 -11.60 -16.84
CA HIS A 90 13.07 -10.23 -17.34
C HIS A 90 14.40 -9.58 -16.90
N PRO A 91 15.08 -8.79 -17.76
CA PRO A 91 16.36 -8.16 -17.41
C PRO A 91 16.31 -7.19 -16.22
N HIS A 92 15.13 -6.65 -15.92
CA HIS A 92 14.90 -5.81 -14.74
C HIS A 92 14.46 -6.60 -13.51
N GLY A 93 14.16 -7.89 -13.67
CA GLY A 93 13.67 -8.75 -12.60
C GLY A 93 14.68 -8.84 -11.45
N LEU A 94 14.19 -8.89 -10.22
CA LEU A 94 15.06 -9.07 -9.06
C LEU A 94 15.50 -10.53 -8.91
N PRO A 95 16.75 -10.79 -8.49
CA PRO A 95 17.14 -12.09 -7.93
C PRO A 95 16.19 -12.50 -6.79
N ALA A 96 16.01 -13.81 -6.58
CA ALA A 96 15.13 -14.31 -5.53
C ALA A 96 15.52 -13.80 -4.12
N SER A 97 16.83 -13.77 -3.82
CA SER A 97 17.36 -13.24 -2.55
C SER A 97 16.99 -11.78 -2.30
N ASP A 98 17.01 -10.96 -3.34
CA ASP A 98 16.74 -9.53 -3.24
C ASP A 98 15.24 -9.29 -3.05
N PHE A 99 14.41 -10.05 -3.78
CA PHE A 99 12.96 -10.01 -3.60
C PHE A 99 12.58 -10.42 -2.16
N ASP A 100 13.12 -11.54 -1.67
CA ASP A 100 12.83 -12.04 -0.32
C ASP A 100 13.38 -11.09 0.76
N GLY A 101 14.52 -10.44 0.52
CA GLY A 101 15.05 -9.41 1.42
C GLY A 101 14.12 -8.19 1.57
N ILE A 102 13.35 -7.85 0.53
CA ILE A 102 12.43 -6.70 0.52
C ILE A 102 11.03 -7.10 0.99
N PHE A 103 10.48 -8.16 0.40
CA PHE A 103 9.09 -8.58 0.59
C PHE A 103 8.91 -9.69 1.61
N THR A 104 10.00 -10.14 2.24
CA THR A 104 10.09 -11.26 3.18
C THR A 104 9.78 -12.61 2.53
N PRO A 105 10.29 -13.73 3.07
CA PRO A 105 9.98 -15.06 2.56
C PRO A 105 8.61 -15.58 3.03
N ASP A 106 8.03 -15.02 4.10
CA ASP A 106 6.90 -15.63 4.81
C ASP A 106 5.86 -14.65 5.38
N LYS A 107 6.11 -13.34 5.42
CA LYS A 107 5.17 -12.38 6.03
C LYS A 107 4.06 -11.95 5.07
N PRO A 108 2.87 -11.58 5.57
CA PRO A 108 1.82 -10.99 4.75
C PRO A 108 2.28 -9.77 3.95
N ILE A 109 1.92 -9.70 2.67
CA ILE A 109 2.15 -8.54 1.81
C ILE A 109 0.80 -7.99 1.37
N ILE A 110 0.47 -6.77 1.79
CA ILE A 110 -0.69 -6.03 1.28
C ILE A 110 -0.19 -5.09 0.19
N PHE A 111 -0.60 -5.33 -1.06
CA PHE A 111 -0.13 -4.58 -2.21
C PHE A 111 -1.26 -3.72 -2.79
N ALA A 112 -1.13 -2.40 -2.75
CA ALA A 112 -2.04 -1.47 -3.42
C ALA A 112 -1.51 -1.09 -4.81
N TYR A 113 -2.29 -1.32 -5.85
CA TYR A 113 -1.88 -1.11 -7.24
C TYR A 113 -2.85 -0.21 -8.00
N HIS A 114 -2.33 0.66 -8.87
CA HIS A 114 -3.17 1.57 -9.67
C HIS A 114 -4.03 0.84 -10.72
N GLY A 115 -3.56 -0.30 -11.22
CA GLY A 115 -4.24 -1.08 -12.26
C GLY A 115 -4.89 -2.36 -11.72
N TYR A 116 -5.10 -3.33 -12.60
CA TYR A 116 -5.73 -4.60 -12.23
C TYR A 116 -4.80 -5.46 -11.35
N PRO A 117 -5.29 -5.98 -10.20
CA PRO A 117 -4.52 -6.85 -9.30
C PRO A 117 -3.88 -8.07 -9.98
N ALA A 118 -4.55 -8.62 -10.99
CA ALA A 118 -4.10 -9.80 -11.72
C ALA A 118 -2.69 -9.65 -12.32
N LEU A 119 -2.30 -8.43 -12.73
CA LEU A 119 -0.96 -8.19 -13.25
C LEU A 119 0.11 -8.42 -12.18
N ILE A 120 -0.09 -7.90 -10.97
CA ILE A 120 0.89 -8.04 -9.88
C ILE A 120 1.08 -9.52 -9.51
N HIS A 121 0.00 -10.28 -9.42
CA HIS A 121 0.08 -11.73 -9.21
C HIS A 121 0.82 -12.43 -10.34
N ARG A 122 0.56 -12.06 -11.59
CA ARG A 122 1.26 -12.61 -12.75
C ARG A 122 2.75 -12.28 -12.75
N LEU A 123 3.15 -11.10 -12.29
CA LEU A 123 4.57 -10.72 -12.21
C LEU A 123 5.28 -11.45 -11.07
N ALA A 124 4.60 -11.67 -9.95
CA ALA A 124 5.18 -12.26 -8.74
C ALA A 124 5.01 -13.79 -8.63
N TYR A 125 4.43 -14.48 -9.61
CA TYR A 125 4.03 -15.89 -9.50
C TYR A 125 5.16 -16.88 -9.14
N ARG A 126 6.43 -16.55 -9.44
CA ARG A 126 7.61 -17.39 -9.11
C ARG A 126 8.24 -17.05 -7.76
N ARG A 127 7.74 -16.06 -7.04
CA ARG A 127 8.38 -15.53 -5.83
C ARG A 127 8.06 -16.39 -4.62
N THR A 128 9.03 -16.63 -3.75
CA THR A 128 8.89 -17.48 -2.55
C THR A 128 7.60 -17.18 -1.76
N ASN A 129 7.34 -15.89 -1.52
CA ASN A 129 6.23 -15.44 -0.69
C ASN A 129 4.95 -15.08 -1.47
N HIS A 130 4.81 -15.53 -2.72
CA HIS A 130 3.65 -15.17 -3.56
C HIS A 130 2.30 -15.64 -2.98
N GLY A 131 2.31 -16.66 -2.11
CA GLY A 131 1.11 -17.16 -1.42
C GLY A 131 0.56 -16.19 -0.36
N ASN A 132 1.40 -15.33 0.21
CA ASN A 132 1.00 -14.30 1.18
C ASN A 132 0.77 -12.92 0.54
N LEU A 133 0.89 -12.84 -0.78
CA LEU A 133 0.66 -11.61 -1.54
C LEU A 133 -0.84 -11.37 -1.73
N HIS A 134 -1.36 -10.36 -1.03
CA HIS A 134 -2.72 -9.88 -1.21
C HIS A 134 -2.74 -8.55 -1.96
N VAL A 135 -3.24 -8.58 -3.20
CA VAL A 135 -3.25 -7.39 -4.06
C VAL A 135 -4.63 -6.77 -4.14
N ARG A 136 -4.67 -5.45 -3.97
CA ARG A 136 -5.81 -4.60 -4.31
C ARG A 136 -5.45 -3.64 -5.42
N GLY A 137 -6.45 -3.26 -6.20
CA GLY A 137 -6.29 -2.40 -7.34
C GLY A 137 -7.63 -2.15 -8.01
N TYR A 138 -7.61 -1.66 -9.23
CA TYR A 138 -8.81 -1.34 -9.98
C TYR A 138 -9.68 -2.57 -10.24
N LYS A 139 -11.00 -2.43 -10.02
CA LYS A 139 -12.03 -3.49 -10.09
C LYS A 139 -13.19 -3.14 -11.03
N GLU A 140 -13.03 -2.17 -11.92
CA GLU A 140 -14.12 -1.65 -12.76
C GLU A 140 -15.22 -0.92 -11.98
N GLU A 141 -14.92 -0.48 -10.75
CA GLU A 141 -15.85 0.27 -9.93
C GLU A 141 -15.49 1.75 -9.99
N GLY A 142 -16.37 2.56 -10.56
CA GLY A 142 -16.16 3.99 -10.66
C GLY A 142 -17.38 4.73 -11.20
N THR A 143 -17.52 5.99 -10.79
CA THR A 143 -18.51 6.92 -11.30
C THR A 143 -18.02 8.36 -11.09
N THR A 144 -18.82 9.35 -11.47
CA THR A 144 -18.54 10.75 -11.10
C THR A 144 -18.70 10.89 -9.59
N THR A 145 -17.57 10.91 -8.88
CA THR A 145 -17.50 11.01 -7.42
C THR A 145 -16.18 11.66 -6.99
N THR A 146 -15.96 11.77 -5.69
CA THR A 146 -14.75 12.34 -5.10
C THR A 146 -13.54 11.39 -5.17
N PRO A 147 -12.30 11.91 -5.10
CA PRO A 147 -11.10 11.07 -5.21
C PRO A 147 -11.03 9.91 -4.20
N PHE A 148 -11.36 10.13 -2.93
CA PHE A 148 -11.31 9.07 -1.93
C PHE A 148 -12.46 8.07 -2.09
N ASP A 149 -13.66 8.50 -2.49
CA ASP A 149 -14.75 7.57 -2.81
C ASP A 149 -14.39 6.66 -4.00
N MET A 150 -13.67 7.17 -5.01
CA MET A 150 -13.12 6.33 -6.08
C MET A 150 -12.14 5.26 -5.56
N ALA A 151 -11.27 5.62 -4.61
CA ALA A 151 -10.38 4.66 -3.94
C ALA A 151 -11.17 3.62 -3.12
N MET A 152 -12.21 4.06 -2.40
CA MET A 152 -13.10 3.18 -1.63
C MET A 152 -13.88 2.20 -2.52
N MET A 153 -14.39 2.65 -3.66
CA MET A 153 -15.11 1.77 -4.61
C MET A 153 -14.24 0.59 -5.07
N ASN A 154 -12.94 0.81 -5.22
CA ASN A 154 -11.97 -0.23 -5.60
C ASN A 154 -11.35 -0.96 -4.40
N GLY A 155 -11.59 -0.44 -3.19
CA GLY A 155 -11.06 -0.97 -1.93
C GLY A 155 -9.56 -0.74 -1.76
N ILE A 156 -8.99 0.26 -2.42
CA ILE A 156 -7.59 0.69 -2.24
C ILE A 156 -7.45 1.83 -1.21
N ASP A 157 -8.54 2.17 -0.51
CA ASP A 157 -8.56 3.19 0.52
C ASP A 157 -7.79 2.75 1.78
N ARG A 158 -7.22 3.72 2.50
CA ARG A 158 -6.40 3.51 3.70
C ARG A 158 -7.08 2.66 4.78
N PHE A 159 -8.40 2.77 4.94
CA PHE A 159 -9.13 2.00 5.95
C PHE A 159 -9.16 0.53 5.56
N GLN A 160 -9.50 0.24 4.30
CA GLN A 160 -9.50 -1.13 3.79
C GLN A 160 -8.11 -1.76 3.82
N LEU A 161 -7.07 -1.03 3.40
CA LEU A 161 -5.69 -1.52 3.44
C LEU A 161 -5.23 -1.86 4.87
N ALA A 162 -5.58 -1.03 5.86
CA ALA A 162 -5.29 -1.30 7.27
C ALA A 162 -6.07 -2.52 7.79
N ILE A 163 -7.36 -2.65 7.43
CA ILE A 163 -8.17 -3.83 7.77
C ILE A 163 -7.53 -5.11 7.17
N ASP A 164 -7.05 -5.08 5.93
CA ASP A 164 -6.42 -6.24 5.31
C ASP A 164 -5.14 -6.69 6.00
N ALA A 165 -4.37 -5.74 6.55
CA ALA A 165 -3.21 -6.04 7.37
C ALA A 165 -3.64 -6.70 8.69
N ILE A 166 -4.61 -6.11 9.40
CA ILE A 166 -5.15 -6.68 10.66
C ILE A 166 -5.66 -8.11 10.45
N ASP A 167 -6.34 -8.36 9.35
CA ASP A 167 -6.95 -9.66 9.04
C ASP A 167 -5.93 -10.74 8.65
N ARG A 168 -4.74 -10.35 8.17
CA ARG A 168 -3.74 -11.29 7.65
C ARG A 168 -2.54 -11.51 8.56
N VAL A 169 -2.23 -10.56 9.42
CA VAL A 169 -1.14 -10.75 10.38
C VAL A 169 -1.64 -11.68 11.51
N PRO A 170 -0.95 -12.79 11.79
CA PRO A 170 -1.40 -13.76 12.77
C PRO A 170 -1.71 -13.15 14.15
N GLY A 171 -2.93 -13.40 14.64
CA GLY A 171 -3.39 -12.98 15.96
C GLY A 171 -3.85 -11.51 16.07
N LEU A 172 -3.70 -10.68 15.03
CA LEU A 172 -4.16 -9.29 15.10
C LEU A 172 -5.68 -9.13 15.03
N ALA A 173 -6.36 -9.89 14.17
CA ALA A 173 -7.81 -9.79 14.00
C ALA A 173 -8.59 -9.96 15.31
N GLU A 174 -8.15 -10.90 16.17
CA GLU A 174 -8.77 -11.17 17.47
C GLU A 174 -8.42 -10.06 18.49
N LYS A 175 -7.14 -9.71 18.58
CA LYS A 175 -6.63 -8.72 19.56
C LYS A 175 -7.07 -7.29 19.28
N HIS A 176 -7.26 -6.94 18.01
CA HIS A 176 -7.57 -5.59 17.54
C HIS A 176 -8.94 -5.51 16.85
N SER A 177 -9.89 -6.36 17.25
CA SER A 177 -11.26 -6.38 16.73
C SER A 177 -11.99 -5.04 16.83
N LEU A 178 -11.77 -4.28 17.91
CA LEU A 178 -12.34 -2.93 18.07
C LEU A 178 -11.75 -1.92 17.09
N LEU A 179 -10.44 -1.94 16.85
CA LEU A 179 -9.81 -1.09 15.85
C LEU A 179 -10.32 -1.44 14.45
N ARG A 180 -10.40 -2.74 14.14
CA ARG A 180 -10.94 -3.22 12.88
C ARG A 180 -12.36 -2.70 12.65
N GLN A 181 -13.22 -2.75 13.68
CA GLN A 181 -14.58 -2.21 13.62
C GLN A 181 -14.59 -0.69 13.42
N ASP A 182 -13.78 0.06 14.17
CA ASP A 182 -13.69 1.52 13.98
C ASP A 182 -13.29 1.89 12.56
N LEU A 183 -12.32 1.19 11.96
CA LEU A 183 -11.93 1.42 10.57
C LEU A 183 -13.08 1.16 9.58
N GLN A 184 -13.91 0.14 9.84
CA GLN A 184 -15.11 -0.12 9.05
C GLN A 184 -16.12 1.02 9.19
N ASP A 185 -16.36 1.48 10.42
CA ASP A 185 -17.30 2.57 10.71
C ASP A 185 -16.82 3.91 10.10
N ARG A 186 -15.52 4.20 10.17
CA ARG A 186 -14.91 5.38 9.52
C ARG A 186 -15.08 5.35 8.02
N ARG A 187 -14.89 4.18 7.40
CA ARG A 187 -15.10 3.98 5.97
C ARG A 187 -16.56 4.22 5.56
N ILE A 188 -17.52 3.75 6.36
CA ILE A 188 -18.95 4.00 6.14
C ILE A 188 -19.25 5.50 6.25
N ARG A 189 -18.80 6.15 7.34
CA ARG A 189 -18.98 7.59 7.57
C ARG A 189 -18.38 8.43 6.44
N ALA A 190 -17.20 8.06 5.93
CA ALA A 190 -16.58 8.76 4.81
C ALA A 190 -17.45 8.71 3.55
N ARG A 191 -17.99 7.52 3.22
CA ARG A 191 -18.90 7.34 2.09
C ARG A 191 -20.20 8.14 2.25
N GLU A 192 -20.79 8.12 3.44
CA GLU A 192 -21.99 8.91 3.75
C GLU A 192 -21.71 10.42 3.62
N HIS A 193 -20.56 10.87 4.10
CA HIS A 193 -20.14 12.26 3.99
C HIS A 193 -20.05 12.72 2.53
N THR A 194 -19.45 11.91 1.66
CA THR A 194 -19.39 12.18 0.21
C THR A 194 -20.78 12.36 -0.40
N ARG A 195 -21.76 11.54 0.00
CA ARG A 195 -23.14 11.62 -0.53
C ARG A 195 -23.91 12.81 0.03
N ALA A 196 -23.64 13.21 1.26
CA ALA A 196 -24.31 14.34 1.90
C ALA A 196 -23.72 15.71 1.49
N HIS A 197 -22.41 15.79 1.28
CA HIS A 197 -21.71 17.08 1.10
C HIS A 197 -21.05 17.25 -0.27
N GLY A 198 -20.93 16.18 -1.07
CA GLY A 198 -20.28 16.24 -2.39
C GLY A 198 -18.75 16.41 -2.34
N GLU A 199 -18.15 16.27 -1.15
CA GLU A 199 -16.69 16.34 -0.95
C GLU A 199 -16.22 15.22 -0.02
N ASP A 200 -14.91 14.93 -0.06
CA ASP A 200 -14.30 13.97 0.87
C ASP A 200 -14.19 14.58 2.28
N PRO A 201 -14.26 13.75 3.35
CA PRO A 201 -14.08 14.23 4.71
C PRO A 201 -12.81 15.07 4.88
N GLU A 202 -12.88 16.09 5.74
CA GLU A 202 -11.76 16.98 6.00
C GLU A 202 -10.48 16.22 6.42
N GLU A 203 -10.63 15.20 7.27
CA GLU A 203 -9.52 14.34 7.71
C GLU A 203 -8.81 13.58 6.58
N ILE A 204 -9.46 13.42 5.42
CA ILE A 204 -8.89 12.79 4.23
C ILE A 204 -8.26 13.85 3.32
N ARG A 205 -8.96 14.94 3.04
CA ARG A 205 -8.49 16.01 2.14
C ARG A 205 -7.29 16.76 2.68
N ASN A 206 -7.30 17.04 3.98
CA ASN A 206 -6.24 17.78 4.67
C ASN A 206 -5.23 16.85 5.34
N TRP A 207 -5.27 15.55 5.03
CA TRP A 207 -4.32 14.60 5.58
C TRP A 207 -2.90 14.96 5.15
N VAL A 208 -2.02 15.01 6.13
CA VAL A 208 -0.56 15.07 5.96
C VAL A 208 0.04 13.98 6.82
N LEU A 209 1.15 13.38 6.35
CA LEU A 209 1.88 12.42 7.15
C LEU A 209 2.37 13.10 8.44
N GLY A 210 1.98 12.57 9.59
CA GLY A 210 2.46 13.06 10.88
C GLY A 210 3.97 12.83 11.05
N ASN A 211 4.65 13.79 11.67
CA ASN A 211 6.06 13.67 12.08
C ASN A 211 6.24 12.57 13.14
#